data_AF-A0A6A2XXI1-F1
#
_entry.id   AF-A0A6A2XXI1-F1
#
_cell.length_a   1.000
_cell.length_b   1.000
_cell.length_c   1.000
_cell.angle_alpha   90.00
_cell.angle_beta   90.00
_cell.angle_gamma   90.00
#
_symmetry.space_group_name_H-M   'P 1'
#
loop_
_entity.id
_entity.type
_entity.pdbx_description
1 polymer ?
#
loop_
_entity_poly.entity_id
_entity_poly.type
_entity_poly.pdbx_seq_one_letter_code
_entity_poly.pdbx_strand_id
1 'polypeptide(L)'
;MLTTPDPNNENRPLFAAKDINDFYLEHCPKIFYQDSTPFAPAANLVKSLTGPKYDGEYLHNIVREKLGETRLHQTLTNVVIPTFDIKQLQPKIFSSYEVKNNPCKNALLSDICIGTSAAPTYLPAHQFETKDSTGKVQEFHLIDGGVAANNPTLVAMNEVTKEITRGNPDSSL
;
A
#
# COMPACT_ATOMS: atom_id res chain seq x y z
N MET A 1 -2.47 -8.71 -0.75
CA MET A 1 -3.35 -9.82 -0.33
C MET A 1 -3.69 -10.74 -1.51
N LEU A 2 -4.42 -10.28 -2.52
CA LEU A 2 -4.81 -11.12 -3.68
C LEU A 2 -3.65 -11.60 -4.55
N THR A 3 -2.52 -10.90 -4.52
CA THR A 3 -1.31 -11.23 -5.27
C THR A 3 -0.16 -11.68 -4.37
N THR A 4 -0.42 -11.77 -3.07
CA THR A 4 0.55 -12.19 -2.06
C THR A 4 0.56 -13.71 -2.02
N PRO A 5 1.71 -14.40 -2.07
CA PRO A 5 1.76 -15.85 -1.96
C PRO A 5 1.28 -16.33 -0.58
N ASP A 6 0.61 -17.47 -0.54
CA ASP A 6 0.27 -18.18 0.69
C ASP A 6 1.56 -18.79 1.31
N PRO A 7 1.88 -18.52 2.58
CA PRO A 7 3.03 -19.11 3.27
C PRO A 7 3.08 -20.64 3.24
N ASN A 8 1.92 -21.30 3.12
CA ASN A 8 1.82 -22.76 3.05
C ASN A 8 1.85 -23.29 1.61
N ASN A 9 1.63 -22.43 0.61
CA ASN A 9 1.65 -22.77 -0.80
C ASN A 9 2.01 -21.55 -1.65
N GLU A 10 3.30 -21.37 -1.90
CA GLU A 10 3.84 -20.17 -2.57
C GLU A 10 3.30 -19.94 -3.99
N ASN A 11 2.64 -20.92 -4.61
CA ASN A 11 2.02 -20.79 -5.94
C ASN A 11 0.55 -20.38 -5.89
N ARG A 12 -0.02 -20.16 -4.70
CA ARG A 12 -1.41 -19.76 -4.50
C ARG A 12 -1.49 -18.40 -3.82
N PRO A 13 -2.48 -17.58 -4.18
CA PRO A 13 -2.69 -16.32 -3.50
C PRO A 13 -3.20 -16.55 -2.07
N LEU A 14 -2.75 -15.71 -1.14
CA LEU A 14 -3.13 -15.70 0.27
C LEU A 14 -4.64 -15.54 0.46
N PHE A 15 -5.30 -14.78 -0.41
CA PHE A 15 -6.74 -14.57 -0.41
C PHE A 15 -7.32 -14.90 -1.78
N ALA A 16 -8.45 -15.60 -1.80
CA ALA A 16 -9.31 -15.62 -2.98
C ALA A 16 -10.15 -14.33 -3.03
N ALA A 17 -10.62 -13.97 -4.23
CA ALA A 17 -11.44 -12.76 -4.41
C ALA A 17 -12.70 -12.75 -3.53
N LYS A 18 -13.32 -13.92 -3.30
CA LYS A 18 -14.52 -14.05 -2.46
C LYS A 18 -14.26 -13.72 -0.99
N ASP A 19 -13.03 -13.92 -0.51
CA ASP A 19 -12.65 -13.75 0.89
C ASP A 19 -12.50 -12.27 1.27
N ILE A 20 -12.41 -11.38 0.27
CA ILE A 20 -12.25 -9.93 0.46
C ILE A 20 -13.48 -9.31 1.11
N ASN A 21 -14.68 -9.80 0.80
CA ASN A 21 -15.91 -9.31 1.43
C ASN A 21 -15.91 -9.57 2.93
N ASP A 22 -15.58 -10.80 3.33
CA ASP A 22 -15.53 -11.19 4.73
C ASP A 22 -14.44 -10.42 5.48
N PHE A 23 -13.27 -10.22 4.85
CA PHE A 23 -12.21 -9.37 5.38
C PHE A 23 -12.72 -7.95 5.67
N TYR A 24 -13.43 -7.32 4.73
CA TYR A 24 -13.95 -5.97 4.95
C TYR A 24 -15.02 -5.94 6.05
N LEU A 25 -15.95 -6.89 6.05
CA LEU A 25 -17.01 -6.96 7.07
C LEU A 25 -16.43 -7.12 8.48
N GLU A 26 -15.36 -7.91 8.62
CA GLU A 26 -14.72 -8.14 9.91
C GLU A 26 -13.86 -6.95 10.37
N HIS A 27 -13.06 -6.37 9.47
CA HIS A 27 -12.00 -5.44 9.85
C HIS A 27 -12.38 -3.96 9.70
N CYS A 28 -13.27 -3.58 8.79
CA CYS A 28 -13.65 -2.17 8.61
C CYS A 28 -14.20 -1.51 9.89
N PRO A 29 -15.07 -2.15 10.69
CA PRO A 29 -15.56 -1.55 11.94
C PRO A 29 -14.46 -1.27 12.96
N LYS A 30 -13.33 -1.99 12.87
CA LYS A 30 -12.16 -1.83 13.74
C LYS A 30 -11.17 -0.81 13.17
N ILE A 31 -11.00 -0.78 11.84
CA ILE A 31 -10.18 0.23 11.13
C ILE A 31 -10.81 1.62 11.24
N PHE A 32 -12.12 1.70 11.00
CA PHE A 32 -12.90 2.94 10.99
C PHE A 32 -13.83 3.00 12.20
N TYR A 33 -13.29 2.69 13.37
CA TYR A 33 -14.04 2.67 14.61
C TYR A 33 -14.67 4.05 14.87
N GLN A 34 -15.97 4.05 15.17
CA GLN A 34 -16.74 5.24 15.52
C GLN A 34 -17.36 5.03 16.89
N ASP A 35 -16.90 5.81 17.86
CA ASP A 35 -17.54 5.84 19.17
C ASP A 35 -18.99 6.31 19.01
N SER A 36 -19.91 5.44 19.40
CA SER A 36 -21.37 5.70 19.34
C SER A 36 -21.91 6.19 20.69
N THR A 37 -21.04 6.69 21.57
CA THR A 37 -21.43 7.17 22.90
C THR A 37 -22.10 8.55 22.82
N PRO A 38 -22.95 8.93 23.79
CA PRO A 38 -23.68 10.22 23.74
C PRO A 38 -22.77 11.47 23.71
N PHE A 39 -21.50 11.34 24.14
CA PHE A 39 -20.50 12.41 24.15
C PHE A 39 -19.59 12.41 22.91
N ALA A 40 -19.78 11.47 21.99
CA ALA A 40 -18.97 11.33 20.77
C ALA A 40 -18.88 12.62 19.92
N PRO A 41 -19.92 13.46 19.79
CA PRO A 41 -19.81 14.68 18.98
C PRO A 41 -18.75 15.66 19.49
N ALA A 42 -18.67 15.86 20.81
CA ALA A 42 -17.69 16.74 21.43
C ALA A 42 -16.27 16.17 21.33
N ALA A 43 -16.12 14.86 21.56
CA ALA A 43 -14.83 14.17 21.44
C ALA A 43 -14.30 14.17 19.99
N ASN A 44 -15.17 13.94 19.00
CA ASN A 44 -14.82 13.95 17.58
C ASN A 44 -14.39 15.35 17.10
N LEU A 45 -15.01 16.42 17.62
CA LEU A 45 -14.61 17.78 17.28
C LEU A 45 -13.19 18.08 17.77
N VAL A 46 -12.87 17.73 19.01
CA VAL A 46 -11.51 17.89 19.56
C VAL A 46 -10.51 17.05 18.77
N LYS A 47 -10.86 15.78 18.45
CA LYS A 47 -9.99 14.88 17.67
C LYS A 47 -9.69 15.42 16.27
N SER A 48 -10.67 16.07 15.62
CA SER A 48 -10.49 16.69 14.30
C SER A 48 -9.51 17.86 14.28
N LEU A 49 -9.23 18.46 15.44
CA LEU A 49 -8.27 19.57 15.59
C LEU A 49 -6.85 19.11 15.91
N THR A 50 -6.67 17.86 16.33
CA THR A 50 -5.39 17.34 16.83
C THR A 50 -4.74 16.27 15.95
N GLY A 51 -5.42 15.78 14.91
CA GLY A 51 -4.87 14.77 14.02
C GLY A 51 -5.86 14.18 13.01
N PRO A 52 -5.49 13.08 12.33
CA PRO A 52 -6.39 12.36 11.45
C PRO A 52 -7.58 11.76 12.21
N LYS A 53 -8.69 11.55 11.50
CA LYS A 53 -9.93 11.00 12.07
C LYS A 53 -9.71 9.63 12.75
N TYR A 54 -8.86 8.80 12.16
CA TYR A 54 -8.48 7.47 12.64
C TYR A 54 -6.97 7.41 12.88
N ASP A 55 -6.55 6.72 13.94
CA ASP A 55 -5.13 6.59 14.32
C ASP A 55 -4.32 5.67 13.39
N GLY A 56 -5.01 4.78 12.65
CA GLY A 56 -4.39 3.83 11.74
C GLY A 56 -3.73 2.62 12.41
N GLU A 57 -3.70 2.53 13.75
CA GLU A 57 -2.96 1.46 14.45
C GLU A 57 -3.50 0.07 14.10
N TYR A 58 -4.83 -0.09 14.13
CA TYR A 58 -5.46 -1.35 13.77
C TYR A 58 -5.20 -1.74 12.31
N LEU A 59 -5.26 -0.76 11.38
CA LEU A 59 -4.94 -0.96 9.97
C LEU A 59 -3.50 -1.43 9.79
N HIS A 60 -2.55 -0.79 10.47
CA HIS A 60 -1.14 -1.17 10.38
C HIS A 60 -0.92 -2.59 10.89
N ASN A 61 -1.53 -2.93 12.01
CA ASN A 61 -1.41 -4.26 12.62
C ASN A 61 -1.99 -5.35 11.72
N ILE A 62 -3.23 -5.18 11.22
CA ILE A 62 -3.86 -6.22 10.41
C ILE A 62 -3.15 -6.39 9.05
N VAL A 63 -2.67 -5.31 8.44
CA VAL A 63 -1.94 -5.38 7.17
C VAL A 63 -0.58 -6.06 7.36
N ARG A 64 0.15 -5.75 8.44
CA ARG A 64 1.41 -6.44 8.78
C ARG A 64 1.20 -7.90 9.13
N GLU A 65 0.14 -8.23 9.87
CA GLU A 65 -0.23 -9.61 10.18
C GLU A 65 -0.49 -10.41 8.90
N LYS A 66 -1.31 -9.89 7.98
CA LYS A 66 -1.67 -10.62 6.75
C LYS A 66 -0.53 -10.71 5.75
N LEU A 67 0.27 -9.66 5.59
CA LEU A 67 1.30 -9.62 4.54
C LEU A 67 2.68 -10.07 5.02
N GLY A 68 2.89 -10.14 6.34
CA GLY A 68 4.15 -10.51 6.95
C GLY A 68 5.33 -9.73 6.36
N GLU A 69 6.41 -10.44 6.10
CA GLU A 69 7.64 -9.91 5.51
C GLU A 69 7.65 -9.95 3.97
N THR A 70 6.49 -10.16 3.34
CA THR A 70 6.41 -10.24 1.88
C THR A 70 6.79 -8.92 1.24
N ARG A 71 7.74 -8.95 0.31
CA ARG A 71 8.20 -7.79 -0.47
C ARG A 71 7.54 -7.73 -1.85
N LEU A 72 7.59 -6.56 -2.46
CA LEU A 72 6.97 -6.28 -3.76
C LEU A 72 7.31 -7.31 -4.85
N HIS A 73 8.58 -7.71 -4.96
CA HIS A 73 9.02 -8.69 -5.98
C HIS A 73 8.45 -10.10 -5.79
N GLN A 74 7.94 -10.44 -4.61
CA GLN A 74 7.39 -11.77 -4.30
C GLN A 74 5.91 -11.89 -4.70
N THR A 75 5.33 -10.85 -5.32
CA THR A 75 3.95 -10.91 -5.80
C THR A 75 3.81 -11.92 -6.95
N LEU A 76 2.70 -12.66 -6.94
CA LEU A 76 2.41 -13.73 -7.91
C LEU A 76 2.14 -13.23 -9.34
N THR A 77 1.81 -11.95 -9.47
CA THR A 77 1.57 -11.28 -10.73
C THR A 77 2.14 -9.88 -10.64
N ASN A 78 2.35 -9.25 -11.79
CA ASN A 78 2.74 -7.87 -11.83
C ASN A 78 1.70 -6.96 -11.18
N VAL A 79 2.17 -6.02 -10.37
CA VAL A 79 1.34 -5.07 -9.65
C VAL A 79 1.88 -3.66 -9.83
N VAL A 80 0.95 -2.69 -9.85
CA VAL A 80 1.23 -1.25 -9.90
C VAL A 80 0.38 -0.60 -8.82
N ILE A 81 1.04 -0.06 -7.79
CA ILE A 81 0.40 0.51 -6.60
C ILE A 81 0.83 1.98 -6.49
N PRO A 82 -0.07 2.95 -6.76
CA PRO A 82 0.25 4.35 -6.63
C PRO A 82 0.26 4.78 -5.16
N THR A 83 1.18 5.66 -4.80
CA THR A 83 1.17 6.46 -3.57
C THR A 83 1.61 7.89 -3.92
N PHE A 84 1.54 8.80 -2.96
CA PHE A 84 2.11 10.14 -3.08
C PHE A 84 3.15 10.37 -1.98
N ASP A 85 4.36 10.80 -2.36
CA ASP A 85 5.42 11.09 -1.40
C ASP A 85 5.36 12.57 -0.99
N ILE A 86 5.02 12.84 0.27
CA ILE A 86 4.83 14.20 0.78
C ILE A 86 6.15 14.94 1.07
N LYS A 87 7.26 14.21 1.24
CA LYS A 87 8.58 14.84 1.42
C LYS A 87 9.15 15.27 0.07
N GLN A 88 8.94 14.46 -0.97
CA GLN A 88 9.38 14.75 -2.34
C GLN A 88 8.34 15.52 -3.17
N LEU A 89 7.11 15.68 -2.65
CA LEU A 89 5.97 16.32 -3.30
C LEU A 89 5.67 15.77 -4.71
N GLN A 90 5.74 14.44 -4.87
CA GLN A 90 5.51 13.78 -6.16
C GLN A 90 4.85 12.41 -6.01
N PRO A 91 4.12 11.93 -7.05
CA PRO A 91 3.69 10.54 -7.13
C PRO A 91 4.85 9.56 -6.93
N LYS A 92 4.63 8.51 -6.14
CA LYS A 92 5.54 7.39 -6.01
C LYS A 92 4.81 6.12 -6.41
N ILE A 93 5.23 5.54 -7.53
CA ILE A 93 4.64 4.29 -8.03
C ILE A 93 5.51 3.13 -7.57
N PHE A 94 4.89 2.20 -6.84
CA PHE A 94 5.46 0.89 -6.51
C PHE A 94 4.99 -0.10 -7.57
N SER A 95 5.93 -0.54 -8.40
CA SER A 95 5.68 -1.36 -9.58
C SER A 95 6.62 -2.55 -9.55
N SER A 96 6.10 -3.77 -9.67
CA SER A 96 6.93 -4.98 -9.73
C SER A 96 7.91 -4.95 -10.92
N TYR A 97 7.51 -4.31 -12.03
CA TYR A 97 8.35 -4.08 -13.21
C TYR A 97 9.61 -3.26 -12.90
N GLU A 98 9.54 -2.33 -11.95
CA GLU A 98 10.65 -1.43 -11.64
C GLU A 98 11.63 -1.99 -10.60
N VAL A 99 11.30 -3.09 -9.93
CA VAL A 99 12.15 -3.64 -8.86
C VAL A 99 13.55 -4.02 -9.38
N LYS A 100 13.64 -4.58 -10.60
CA LYS A 100 14.92 -4.94 -11.23
C LYS A 100 15.84 -3.73 -11.42
N ASN A 101 15.25 -2.56 -11.75
CA ASN A 101 16.00 -1.33 -12.06
C ASN A 101 16.19 -0.42 -10.85
N ASN A 102 15.33 -0.56 -9.84
CA ASN A 102 15.38 0.24 -8.62
C ASN A 102 15.13 -0.66 -7.40
N PRO A 103 16.17 -1.33 -6.89
CA PRO A 103 16.05 -2.26 -5.77
C PRO A 103 15.46 -1.64 -4.50
N CYS A 104 15.65 -0.33 -4.27
CA CYS A 104 15.02 0.39 -3.15
C CYS A 104 13.48 0.42 -3.22
N LYS A 105 12.87 0.20 -4.40
CA LYS A 105 11.41 0.05 -4.50
C LYS A 105 10.89 -1.30 -4.04
N ASN A 106 11.77 -2.27 -3.75
CA ASN A 106 11.41 -3.58 -3.23
C ASN A 106 11.07 -3.57 -1.73
N ALA A 107 10.17 -2.66 -1.35
CA ALA A 107 9.70 -2.50 0.02
C ALA A 107 8.78 -3.65 0.45
N LEU A 108 8.49 -3.73 1.75
CA LEU A 108 7.45 -4.60 2.28
C LEU A 108 6.10 -4.22 1.68
N LEU A 109 5.31 -5.20 1.26
CA LEU A 109 3.96 -4.96 0.77
C LEU A 109 3.08 -4.32 1.84
N SER A 110 3.33 -4.63 3.12
CA SER A 110 2.61 -4.00 4.23
C SER A 110 2.83 -2.49 4.28
N ASP A 111 4.08 -2.02 4.17
CA ASP A 111 4.39 -0.60 4.11
C ASP A 111 3.78 0.10 2.89
N ILE A 112 3.81 -0.56 1.72
CA ILE A 112 3.20 -0.03 0.50
C ILE A 112 1.68 0.05 0.64
N CYS A 113 1.02 -0.99 1.17
CA CYS A 113 -0.42 -1.05 1.38
C CYS A 113 -0.91 -0.03 2.41
N ILE A 114 -0.15 0.19 3.49
CA ILE A 114 -0.45 1.23 4.46
C ILE A 114 -0.33 2.61 3.79
N GLY A 115 0.78 2.87 3.10
CA GLY A 115 1.01 4.13 2.41
C GLY A 115 -0.06 4.48 1.37
N THR A 116 -0.43 3.53 0.51
CA THR A 116 -1.47 3.76 -0.53
C THR A 116 -2.87 3.99 0.04
N SER A 117 -3.13 3.55 1.28
CA SER A 117 -4.44 3.69 1.94
C SER A 117 -4.50 4.91 2.88
N ALA A 118 -3.38 5.61 3.08
CA ALA A 118 -3.26 6.70 4.06
C ALA A 118 -3.90 8.01 3.56
N ALA A 119 -5.24 8.01 3.48
CA ALA A 119 -6.04 9.14 2.99
C ALA A 119 -5.87 10.38 3.88
N PRO A 120 -5.50 11.55 3.32
CA PRO A 120 -5.37 12.78 4.08
C PRO A 120 -6.63 13.09 4.89
N THR A 121 -6.47 13.59 6.12
CA THR A 121 -7.53 13.84 7.12
C THR A 121 -8.18 12.58 7.73
N TYR A 122 -8.05 11.41 7.09
CA TYR A 122 -8.64 10.16 7.57
C TYR A 122 -7.64 9.28 8.32
N LEU A 123 -6.46 9.06 7.75
CA LEU A 123 -5.41 8.19 8.28
C LEU A 123 -4.07 8.96 8.31
N PRO A 124 -3.14 8.61 9.22
CA PRO A 124 -1.83 9.23 9.27
C PRO A 124 -0.98 8.86 8.04
N ALA A 125 -0.07 9.75 7.65
CA ALA A 125 0.95 9.44 6.66
C ALA A 125 1.87 8.32 7.18
N HIS A 126 2.39 7.50 6.26
CA HIS A 126 3.25 6.37 6.59
C HIS A 126 4.69 6.62 6.20
N GLN A 127 5.61 6.41 7.13
CA GLN A 127 7.05 6.59 6.90
C GLN A 127 7.79 5.27 7.12
N PHE A 128 8.67 4.95 6.18
CA PHE A 128 9.60 3.82 6.30
C PHE A 128 10.83 4.05 5.42
N GLU A 129 11.81 3.16 5.55
CA GLU A 129 13.05 3.21 4.78
C GLU A 129 13.34 1.86 4.15
N THR A 130 14.02 1.89 3.02
CA THR A 130 14.58 0.69 2.38
C THR A 130 16.07 0.88 2.18
N LYS A 131 16.79 -0.24 2.08
CA LYS A 131 18.22 -0.26 1.82
C LYS A 131 18.50 -1.22 0.68
N ASP A 132 19.27 -0.79 -0.31
CA ASP A 132 19.74 -1.66 -1.38
C ASP A 132 21.00 -2.45 -0.99
N SER A 133 21.45 -3.33 -1.88
CA SER A 133 22.65 -4.16 -1.70
C SER A 133 23.96 -3.35 -1.62
N THR A 134 23.98 -2.12 -2.11
CA THR A 134 25.13 -1.20 -2.00
C THR A 134 25.14 -0.45 -0.66
N GLY A 135 24.04 -0.56 0.08
CA GLY A 135 23.82 0.11 1.34
C GLY A 135 23.20 1.50 1.21
N LYS A 136 22.78 1.90 0.00
CA LYS A 136 22.04 3.15 -0.21
C LYS A 136 20.67 3.04 0.47
N VAL A 137 20.39 4.01 1.33
CA VAL A 137 19.10 4.13 2.01
C VAL A 137 18.19 5.04 1.20
N GLN A 138 16.92 4.65 1.08
CA GLN A 138 15.87 5.49 0.54
C GLN A 138 14.72 5.54 1.52
N GLU A 139 14.40 6.76 1.96
CA GLU A 139 13.26 7.07 2.81
C GLU A 139 12.00 7.30 1.95
N PHE A 140 10.85 6.93 2.52
CA PHE A 140 9.54 7.13 1.92
C PHE A 140 8.60 7.78 2.93
N HIS A 141 7.88 8.81 2.51
CA HIS A 141 6.88 9.52 3.32
C HIS A 141 5.56 9.52 2.56
N LEU A 142 4.79 8.46 2.70
CA LEU A 142 3.69 8.14 1.78
C LEU A 142 2.33 8.50 2.35
N ILE A 143 1.47 8.98 1.44
CA ILE A 143 0.03 9.10 1.62
C ILE A 143 -0.69 8.42 0.45
N ASP A 144 -2.02 8.43 0.54
CA ASP A 144 -2.95 7.75 -0.36
C ASP A 144 -2.67 7.94 -1.85
N GLY A 145 -2.75 6.83 -2.58
CA GLY A 145 -2.55 6.78 -4.03
C GLY A 145 -3.55 7.62 -4.81
N GLY A 146 -4.75 7.84 -4.29
CA GLY A 146 -5.79 8.70 -4.85
C GLY A 146 -5.40 10.16 -4.97
N VAL A 147 -4.42 10.64 -4.18
CA VAL A 147 -3.82 11.98 -4.34
C VAL A 147 -2.97 12.06 -5.61
N ALA A 148 -2.28 10.98 -5.97
CA ALA A 148 -1.49 10.89 -7.18
C ALA A 148 -2.33 10.52 -8.42
N ALA A 149 -3.15 9.48 -8.29
CA ALA A 149 -3.98 8.92 -9.34
C ALA A 149 -5.20 8.19 -8.74
N ASN A 150 -6.33 8.90 -8.68
CA ASN A 150 -7.61 8.32 -8.26
C ASN A 150 -8.11 7.19 -9.21
N ASN A 151 -7.58 7.13 -10.44
CA ASN A 151 -7.75 5.99 -11.33
C ASN A 151 -6.38 5.51 -11.83
N PRO A 152 -5.87 4.37 -11.33
CA PRO A 152 -4.52 3.89 -11.66
C PRO A 152 -4.41 3.28 -13.06
N THR A 153 -5.49 3.20 -13.85
CA THR A 153 -5.47 2.50 -15.16
C THR A 153 -4.39 3.07 -16.09
N LEU A 154 -4.33 4.40 -16.25
CA LEU A 154 -3.31 5.03 -17.11
C LEU A 154 -1.90 4.86 -16.54
N VAL A 155 -1.75 4.89 -15.20
CA VAL A 155 -0.46 4.64 -14.55
C VAL A 155 0.01 3.22 -14.84
N ALA A 156 -0.87 2.22 -14.76
CA ALA A 156 -0.56 0.84 -15.07
C ALA A 156 -0.17 0.66 -16.56
N MET A 157 -0.93 1.25 -17.49
CA MET A 157 -0.61 1.20 -18.91
C MET A 157 0.76 1.82 -19.22
N ASN A 158 1.12 2.92 -18.54
CA ASN A 158 2.43 3.53 -18.66
C ASN A 158 3.56 2.62 -18.15
N GLU A 159 3.35 1.92 -17.03
CA GLU A 159 4.34 0.95 -16.51
C GLU A 159 4.58 -0.22 -17.48
N VAL A 160 3.51 -0.78 -18.05
CA VAL A 160 3.62 -1.82 -19.09
C VAL A 160 4.35 -1.30 -20.33
N THR A 161 4.00 -0.09 -20.78
CA THR A 161 4.64 0.53 -21.96
C THR A 161 6.13 0.78 -21.73
N LYS A 162 6.52 1.25 -20.54
CA LYS A 162 7.94 1.39 -20.16
C LYS A 162 8.65 0.04 -20.18
N GLU A 163 8.01 -1.01 -19.69
CA GLU A 163 8.60 -2.35 -19.68
C GLU A 163 8.84 -2.90 -21.09
N ILE A 164 7.85 -2.79 -21.98
CA ILE A 164 7.97 -3.18 -23.39
C ILE A 164 9.10 -2.38 -24.06
N THR A 165 9.16 -1.06 -23.83
CA THR A 165 10.16 -0.18 -24.45
C THR A 165 11.58 -0.51 -23.98
N ARG A 166 11.75 -1.07 -22.77
CA ARG A 166 13.04 -1.52 -22.24
C ARG A 166 13.52 -2.85 -22.86
N GLY A 167 12.68 -3.53 -23.65
CA GLY A 167 13.05 -4.75 -24.37
C GLY A 167 13.14 -6.00 -23.48
N ASN A 168 12.39 -6.08 -22.38
CA ASN A 168 12.42 -7.26 -21.52
C ASN A 168 11.70 -8.44 -22.21
N PRO A 169 12.34 -9.61 -22.39
CA PRO A 169 11.79 -10.73 -23.17
C PRO A 169 10.54 -11.38 -22.56
N ASP A 170 10.23 -11.10 -21.29
CA ASP A 170 9.02 -11.58 -20.59
C ASP A 170 7.75 -10.74 -20.87
N SER A 171 7.82 -9.78 -21.81
CA SER A 171 6.72 -8.83 -22.10
C SER A 171 5.71 -9.32 -23.15
N SER A 172 5.66 -10.63 -23.42
CA SER A 172 4.60 -11.23 -24.23
C SER A 172 3.26 -11.21 -23.48
N LEU A 173 2.30 -10.46 -24.03
CA LEU A 173 0.88 -10.43 -23.62
C LEU A 173 0.25 -11.82 -23.59
#